data_AF-Q9BJH6-F1
#
_entry.id   AF-Q9BJH6-F1
#
_cell.length_a   1.000
_cell.length_b   1.000
_cell.length_c   1.000
_cell.angle_alpha   90.00
_cell.angle_beta   90.00
_cell.angle_gamma   90.00
#
_symmetry.space_group_name_H-M   'P 1'
#
loop_
_entity.id
_entity.type
_entity.pdbx_description
1 polymer ?
#
loop_
_entity_poly.entity_id
_entity_poly.type
_entity_poly.pdbx_seq_one_letter_code
_entity_poly.pdbx_strand_id
1 'polypeptide(L)' 'RQNMCDHNLEYLNNNNTDDTDDLLGNVLVTAKYEGESIVNNHPHKGTSDVCTAL' A
#
# COMPACT_ATOMS: atom_id res chain seq x y z
N ARG A 1 -6.43 1.51 -11.84
CA ARG A 1 -6.46 1.93 -10.43
C ARG A 1 -6.01 3.38 -10.40
N GLN A 2 -6.84 4.31 -9.93
CA GLN A 2 -6.52 5.75 -9.94
C GLN A 2 -6.19 6.31 -8.54
N ASN A 3 -6.63 5.62 -7.47
CA ASN A 3 -6.50 6.06 -6.08
C ASN A 3 -5.74 4.99 -5.26
N MET A 4 -4.56 4.61 -5.73
CA MET A 4 -3.68 3.70 -4.97
C MET A 4 -3.03 4.49 -3.83
N CYS A 5 -2.81 3.87 -2.66
CA CYS A 5 -2.13 4.49 -1.53
C CYS A 5 -0.59 4.50 -1.69
N ASP A 6 -0.08 5.00 -2.82
CA ASP A 6 1.34 4.98 -3.20
C ASP A 6 2.10 6.29 -2.94
N HIS A 7 1.48 7.25 -2.26
CA HIS A 7 2.08 8.57 -2.01
C HIS A 7 3.48 8.51 -1.37
N ASN A 8 3.74 7.57 -0.46
CA ASN A 8 5.09 7.43 0.13
C ASN A 8 6.14 6.99 -0.90
N LEU A 9 5.74 6.29 -1.95
CA LEU A 9 6.62 5.86 -3.05
C LEU A 9 6.94 7.02 -4.02
N GLU A 10 6.11 8.07 -4.05
CA GLU A 10 6.37 9.27 -4.86
C GLU A 10 7.60 10.07 -4.36
N TYR A 11 8.05 9.81 -3.13
CA TYR A 11 9.17 10.51 -2.48
C TYR A 11 10.39 9.62 -2.20
N LEU A 12 10.58 8.53 -2.96
CA LEU A 12 11.74 7.62 -2.81
C LEU A 12 13.08 8.27 -3.19
N ASN A 13 13.08 9.34 -3.98
CA ASN A 13 14.29 10.11 -4.28
C ASN A 13 14.66 11.00 -3.09
N ASN A 14 15.26 10.38 -2.08
CA ASN A 14 15.70 11.00 -0.84
C ASN A 14 17.00 10.34 -0.34
N ASN A 15 17.63 10.90 0.69
CA ASN A 15 18.90 10.39 1.23
C ASN A 15 18.75 9.23 2.24
N ASN A 16 17.53 8.77 2.48
CA ASN A 16 17.15 7.74 3.47
C ASN A 16 16.60 6.47 2.80
N THR A 17 16.78 6.32 1.49
CA THR A 17 16.39 5.10 0.76
C THR A 17 17.54 4.76 -0.16
N ASP A 18 18.56 4.14 0.41
CA ASP A 18 19.85 3.90 -0.25
C ASP A 18 20.13 2.41 -0.53
N ASP A 19 19.38 1.50 0.10
CA ASP A 19 19.47 0.06 -0.12
C ASP A 19 18.11 -0.62 -0.38
N THR A 20 18.14 -1.96 -0.43
CA THR A 20 16.95 -2.77 -0.72
C THR A 20 16.03 -2.90 0.51
N ASP A 21 16.58 -2.83 1.72
CA ASP A 21 15.80 -2.98 2.95
C ASP A 21 14.96 -1.70 3.20
N ASP A 22 15.50 -0.52 2.91
CA ASP A 22 14.74 0.74 2.96
C ASP A 22 13.61 0.77 1.92
N LEU A 23 13.89 0.31 0.70
CA LEU A 23 12.88 0.21 -0.35
C LEU A 23 11.78 -0.78 0.06
N LEU A 24 12.17 -1.94 0.62
CA LEU A 24 11.22 -2.93 1.14
C LEU A 24 10.36 -2.32 2.24
N GLY A 25 10.94 -1.53 3.15
CA GLY A 25 10.21 -0.80 4.17
C GLY A 25 9.12 0.10 3.59
N ASN A 26 9.46 0.91 2.58
CA ASN A 26 8.50 1.77 1.88
C ASN A 26 7.38 0.97 1.19
N VAL A 27 7.73 -0.13 0.51
CA VAL A 27 6.75 -1.00 -0.14
C VAL A 27 5.81 -1.66 0.88
N LEU A 28 6.33 -2.10 2.03
CA LEU A 28 5.51 -2.69 3.10
C LEU A 28 4.56 -1.66 3.72
N VAL A 29 5.00 -0.40 3.87
CA VAL A 29 4.13 0.70 4.31
C VAL A 29 2.98 0.91 3.31
N THR A 30 3.28 0.96 2.01
CA THR A 30 2.25 1.07 0.96
C THR A 30 1.27 -0.09 1.01
N ALA A 31 1.77 -1.33 1.07
CA ALA A 31 0.94 -2.53 1.11
C ALA A 31 0.01 -2.56 2.34
N LYS A 32 0.52 -2.14 3.50
CA LYS A 32 -0.27 -2.01 4.72
C LYS A 32 -1.42 -1.02 4.53
N TYR A 33 -1.14 0.20 4.09
CA TYR A 33 -2.16 1.25 3.97
C TYR A 33 -3.16 0.99 2.84
N GLU A 34 -2.70 0.49 1.69
CA GLU A 34 -3.59 0.06 0.60
C GLU A 34 -4.51 -1.07 1.09
N GLY A 35 -3.97 -2.06 1.82
CA GLY A 35 -4.75 -3.14 2.39
C GLY A 35 -5.81 -2.68 3.39
N GLU A 36 -5.43 -1.79 4.33
CA GLU A 36 -6.37 -1.17 5.27
C GLU A 36 -7.45 -0.35 4.54
N SER A 37 -7.07 0.42 3.51
CA SER A 37 -8.00 1.20 2.70
C SER A 37 -9.00 0.31 1.96
N ILE A 38 -8.54 -0.79 1.35
CA ILE A 38 -9.40 -1.77 0.67
C ILE A 38 -10.37 -2.39 1.67
N VAL A 39 -9.88 -2.94 2.80
CA VAL A 39 -10.74 -3.55 3.83
C VAL A 39 -11.80 -2.57 4.34
N ASN A 40 -11.41 -1.30 4.55
CA ASN A 40 -12.30 -0.28 5.10
C ASN A 40 -13.26 0.35 4.09
N ASN A 41 -12.99 0.25 2.79
CA ASN A 41 -13.82 0.88 1.75
C ASN A 41 -14.49 -0.12 0.80
N HIS A 42 -14.18 -1.42 0.91
CA HIS A 42 -14.80 -2.45 0.09
C HIS A 42 -16.34 -2.48 0.31
N PRO A 43 -17.17 -2.54 -0.75
CA PRO A 43 -18.63 -2.57 -0.61
C PRO A 43 -19.14 -3.82 0.12
N HIS A 44 -18.40 -4.93 0.05
CA HIS A 44 -18.73 -6.22 0.68
C HIS A 44 -17.72 -6.58 1.77
N LYS A 45 -17.66 -5.78 2.83
CA LYS A 45 -16.72 -6.00 3.95
C LYS A 45 -16.98 -7.32 4.67
N GLY A 46 -15.92 -7.96 5.17
CA GLY A 46 -16.00 -9.21 5.93
C GLY A 46 -16.30 -10.45 5.09
N THR A 47 -16.30 -10.33 3.76
CA THR A 47 -16.47 -11.44 2.82
C THR A 47 -15.15 -11.74 2.09
N SER A 48 -15.08 -12.87 1.40
CA SER A 48 -13.92 -13.22 0.56
C SER A 48 -13.70 -12.26 -0.61
N ASP A 49 -14.70 -11.44 -0.98
CA ASP A 49 -14.58 -10.49 -2.08
C ASP A 49 -13.49 -9.45 -1.82
N VAL A 50 -13.24 -9.13 -0.54
CA VAL A 50 -12.14 -8.25 -0.11
C VAL A 50 -10.78 -8.81 -0.54
N CYS A 51 -10.59 -10.13 -0.46
CA CYS A 51 -9.35 -10.79 -0.87
C CYS A 51 -9.10 -10.75 -2.38
N THR A 52 -10.15 -10.62 -3.19
CA THR A 52 -10.03 -10.45 -4.65
C THR A 52 -9.64 -9.01 -5.01
N ALA A 53 -10.00 -8.03 -4.17
CA ALA A 53 -9.66 -6.63 -4.37
C ALA A 53 -8.22 -6.28 -3.94
N LEU A 54 -7.70 -7.01 -2.93
CA LEU A 54 -6.32 -7.03 -2.47
C LEU A 54 -5.38 -7.61 -3.55
#